data_AF-A0A087I883-F1
#
_entry.id   AF-A0A087I883-F1
#
_cell.length_a   1.000
_cell.length_b   1.000
_cell.length_c   1.000
_cell.angle_alpha   90.00
_cell.angle_beta   90.00
_cell.angle_gamma   90.00
#
_symmetry.space_group_name_H-M   'P 1'
#
loop_
_entity.id
_entity.type
_entity.pdbx_description
1 polymer ?
#
loop_
_entity_poly.entity_id
_entity_poly.type
_entity_poly.pdbx_seq_one_letter_code
_entity_poly.pdbx_strand_id
1 'polypeptide(L)'
;MAVHVGIIDQDPVRLVTPLLDLRTVSTHIVFIGDESQRDMYQRLHSVLAQRDITSELFVIPSVVDTRLIKQSIQTLAEDLKSRGEDVKLNASCGLRHRLLSVYEVFRTYHWPIFVVEPNSDKLCWLYPDGREDSQVEDRITVADYLTIFGARGEFNEVELPPQLDQKLHELGERWASHALELGPGLATLNYLATTCRKEQKLDVELSEKQQGYRELNMLLADLVEAQIATYENGILTFANEDARRFSNGEWLETLVHSTVKQIQDDMPTIQDHSLNVQVYRQLGEREVRNELDVASVVNNKLHIIECKTKGMRDDGDDTLYKLESLRDLLGGLQARAMLVSFRPLRHNDITRAEDLGLALIGPDELKDLKKHLTDWFAQAGGSDGI
;
A
#
# COMPACT_ATOMS: atom_id res chain seq x y z
N MET A 1 -22.68 -18.28 19.42
CA MET A 1 -21.28 -17.88 19.16
C MET A 1 -21.25 -16.37 18.91
N ALA A 2 -20.10 -15.70 18.96
CA ALA A 2 -20.04 -14.27 18.68
C ALA A 2 -19.93 -14.06 17.16
N VAL A 3 -20.85 -13.30 16.56
CA VAL A 3 -20.97 -13.13 15.09
C VAL A 3 -21.01 -11.65 14.73
N HIS A 4 -20.17 -11.24 13.78
CA HIS A 4 -20.33 -9.94 13.14
C HIS A 4 -21.32 -10.03 11.98
N VAL A 5 -22.04 -8.95 11.71
CA VAL A 5 -22.81 -8.78 10.48
C VAL A 5 -22.38 -7.49 9.81
N GLY A 6 -22.10 -7.51 8.51
CA GLY A 6 -21.64 -6.35 7.76
C GLY A 6 -22.28 -6.27 6.39
N ILE A 7 -22.38 -5.06 5.82
CA ILE A 7 -22.97 -4.84 4.49
C ILE A 7 -21.88 -4.58 3.46
N ILE A 8 -21.77 -5.42 2.43
CA ILE A 8 -20.76 -5.27 1.38
C ILE A 8 -21.03 -3.99 0.55
N ASP A 9 -19.97 -3.25 0.24
CA ASP A 9 -19.91 -2.22 -0.79
C ASP A 9 -18.62 -2.35 -1.64
N GLN A 10 -18.19 -1.25 -2.28
CA GLN A 10 -17.00 -1.24 -3.12
C GLN A 10 -15.69 -1.06 -2.33
N ASP A 11 -15.77 -0.65 -1.05
CA ASP A 11 -14.62 -0.47 -0.15
C ASP A 11 -14.90 -1.13 1.22
N PRO A 12 -14.88 -2.48 1.27
CA PRO A 12 -15.31 -3.24 2.43
C PRO A 12 -14.20 -3.50 3.46
N VAL A 13 -13.04 -2.82 3.39
CA VAL A 13 -11.88 -3.08 4.27
C VAL A 13 -12.26 -3.03 5.74
N ARG A 14 -13.10 -2.06 6.12
CA ARG A 14 -13.57 -1.85 7.50
C ARG A 14 -14.58 -2.91 7.99
N LEU A 15 -14.97 -3.86 7.14
CA LEU A 15 -15.66 -5.08 7.58
C LEU A 15 -14.68 -6.18 8.00
N VAL A 16 -13.44 -6.13 7.49
CA VAL A 16 -12.39 -7.12 7.72
C VAL A 16 -11.53 -6.74 8.92
N THR A 17 -11.05 -5.49 9.00
CA THR A 17 -10.07 -5.08 10.02
C THR A 17 -10.53 -5.33 11.47
N PRO A 18 -11.81 -5.15 11.85
CA PRO A 18 -12.25 -5.47 13.22
C PRO A 18 -12.18 -6.96 13.55
N LEU A 19 -12.24 -7.85 12.55
CA LEU A 19 -12.13 -9.29 12.75
C LEU A 19 -10.66 -9.76 12.81
N LEU A 20 -9.72 -8.97 12.29
CA LEU A 20 -8.28 -9.23 12.41
C LEU A 20 -7.70 -8.74 13.73
N ASP A 21 -8.42 -7.87 14.44
CA ASP A 21 -8.08 -7.40 15.78
C ASP A 21 -8.10 -8.53 16.81
N LEU A 22 -6.98 -8.76 17.50
CA LEU A 22 -6.84 -9.88 18.43
C LEU A 22 -7.74 -9.76 19.66
N ARG A 23 -8.28 -8.57 19.95
CA ARG A 23 -9.22 -8.33 21.05
C ARG A 23 -10.65 -8.70 20.66
N THR A 24 -10.93 -8.87 19.36
CA THR A 24 -12.25 -9.28 18.88
C THR A 24 -12.49 -10.76 19.12
N VAL A 25 -13.59 -11.05 19.82
CA VAL A 25 -14.00 -12.43 20.16
C VAL A 25 -14.67 -13.16 18.98
N SER A 26 -15.26 -12.42 18.04
CA SER A 26 -16.00 -12.98 16.91
C SER A 26 -15.07 -13.61 15.87
N THR A 27 -15.26 -14.90 15.58
CA THR A 27 -14.54 -15.66 14.54
C THR A 27 -15.43 -16.04 13.36
N HIS A 28 -16.58 -15.37 13.24
CA HIS A 28 -17.53 -15.55 12.15
C HIS A 28 -18.18 -14.22 11.74
N ILE A 29 -18.42 -14.04 10.44
CA ILE A 29 -19.16 -12.89 9.89
C ILE A 29 -20.19 -13.30 8.85
N VAL A 30 -21.39 -12.74 8.97
CA VAL A 30 -22.40 -12.76 7.90
C VAL A 30 -22.29 -11.47 7.09
N PHE A 31 -21.95 -11.62 5.81
CA PHE A 31 -21.99 -10.52 4.87
C PHE A 31 -23.37 -10.40 4.24
N ILE A 32 -23.93 -9.20 4.25
CA ILE A 32 -25.15 -8.83 3.54
C ILE A 32 -24.75 -8.21 2.21
N GLY A 33 -25.25 -8.76 1.11
CA GLY A 33 -25.01 -8.25 -0.24
C GLY A 33 -26.06 -8.73 -1.22
N ASP A 34 -26.03 -8.23 -2.46
CA ASP A 34 -26.84 -8.79 -3.56
C ASP A 34 -26.02 -9.77 -4.42
N GLU A 35 -26.66 -10.43 -5.39
CA GLU A 35 -25.98 -11.43 -6.25
C GLU A 35 -24.80 -10.85 -7.05
N SER A 36 -24.81 -9.56 -7.39
CA SER A 36 -23.69 -8.94 -8.11
C SER A 36 -22.43 -8.77 -7.25
N GLN A 37 -22.57 -8.89 -5.93
CA GLN A 37 -21.49 -8.72 -4.96
C GLN A 37 -20.85 -10.06 -4.53
N ARG A 38 -21.22 -11.17 -5.16
CA ARG A 38 -20.70 -12.51 -4.84
C ARG A 38 -19.19 -12.63 -5.02
N ASP A 39 -18.62 -12.00 -6.04
CA ASP A 39 -17.17 -11.99 -6.27
C ASP A 39 -16.43 -11.21 -5.17
N MET A 40 -16.99 -10.09 -4.71
CA MET A 40 -16.45 -9.33 -3.58
C MET A 40 -16.48 -10.16 -2.30
N TYR A 41 -17.61 -10.85 -2.04
CA TYR A 41 -17.72 -11.79 -0.92
C TYR A 41 -16.63 -12.87 -0.97
N GLN A 42 -16.35 -13.46 -2.13
CA GLN A 42 -15.33 -14.50 -2.26
C GLN A 42 -13.93 -13.99 -1.89
N ARG A 43 -13.60 -12.75 -2.26
CA ARG A 43 -12.32 -12.09 -1.89
C ARG A 43 -12.23 -11.82 -0.39
N LEU A 44 -13.31 -11.30 0.20
CA LEU A 44 -13.41 -11.09 1.64
C LEU A 44 -13.27 -12.40 2.40
N HIS A 45 -13.97 -13.44 1.96
CA HIS A 45 -13.89 -14.79 2.51
C HIS A 45 -12.46 -15.33 2.42
N SER A 46 -11.78 -15.20 1.28
CA SER A 46 -10.42 -15.74 1.14
C SER A 46 -9.42 -15.09 2.10
N VAL A 47 -9.55 -13.78 2.36
CA VAL A 47 -8.69 -13.07 3.32
C VAL A 47 -8.96 -13.52 4.76
N LEU A 48 -10.23 -13.64 5.15
CA LEU A 48 -10.63 -14.06 6.49
C LEU A 48 -10.30 -15.53 6.77
N ALA A 49 -10.49 -16.41 5.77
CA ALA A 49 -10.22 -17.84 5.90
C ALA A 49 -8.75 -18.15 6.18
N GLN A 50 -7.80 -17.29 5.76
CA GLN A 50 -6.38 -17.42 6.10
C GLN A 50 -6.12 -17.30 7.62
N ARG A 51 -7.04 -16.71 8.38
CA ARG A 51 -6.98 -16.59 9.85
C ARG A 51 -8.03 -17.45 10.56
N ASP A 52 -8.52 -18.51 9.90
CA ASP A 52 -9.58 -19.39 10.43
C ASP A 52 -10.88 -18.64 10.81
N ILE A 53 -11.10 -17.46 10.25
CA ILE A 53 -12.34 -16.69 10.42
C ILE A 53 -13.30 -17.14 9.33
N THR A 54 -14.45 -17.67 9.75
CA THR A 54 -15.45 -18.19 8.82
C THR A 54 -16.40 -17.08 8.37
N SER A 55 -17.02 -17.23 7.20
CA SER A 55 -18.00 -16.26 6.71
C SER A 55 -19.10 -16.90 5.88
N GLU A 56 -20.27 -16.26 5.84
CA GLU A 56 -21.35 -16.61 4.93
C GLU A 56 -21.93 -15.36 4.24
N LEU A 57 -22.57 -15.55 3.08
CA LEU A 57 -23.24 -14.50 2.32
C LEU A 57 -24.75 -14.64 2.46
N PHE A 58 -25.40 -13.64 3.04
CA PHE A 58 -26.84 -13.50 3.03
C PHE A 58 -27.27 -12.57 1.89
N VAL A 59 -27.93 -13.14 0.88
CA VAL A 59 -28.33 -12.43 -0.33
C VAL A 59 -29.63 -11.68 -0.11
N ILE A 60 -29.61 -10.35 -0.27
CA ILE A 60 -30.79 -9.49 -0.28
C ILE A 60 -31.24 -9.16 -1.70
N PRO A 61 -32.52 -8.79 -1.91
CA PRO A 61 -32.99 -8.34 -3.22
C PRO A 61 -32.24 -7.10 -3.71
N SER A 62 -31.84 -7.10 -4.99
CA SER A 62 -31.20 -5.96 -5.66
C SER A 62 -32.22 -4.87 -6.05
N VAL A 63 -33.00 -4.40 -5.08
CA VAL A 63 -34.03 -3.37 -5.26
C VAL A 63 -33.79 -2.20 -4.32
N VAL A 64 -34.31 -1.03 -4.67
CA VAL A 64 -34.23 0.18 -3.81
C VAL A 64 -35.34 0.18 -2.74
N ASP A 65 -36.39 -0.64 -2.90
CA ASP A 65 -37.51 -0.71 -1.95
C ASP A 65 -37.04 -1.25 -0.59
N THR A 66 -36.81 -0.32 0.33
CA THR A 66 -36.34 -0.61 1.71
C THR A 66 -37.28 -1.52 2.48
N ARG A 67 -38.58 -1.61 2.13
CA ARG A 67 -39.51 -2.53 2.81
C ARG A 67 -39.17 -3.98 2.51
N LEU A 68 -38.85 -4.29 1.25
CA LEU A 68 -38.44 -5.64 0.82
C LEU A 68 -37.09 -6.02 1.42
N ILE A 69 -36.16 -5.05 1.50
CA ILE A 69 -34.87 -5.24 2.18
C ILE A 69 -35.13 -5.57 3.65
N LYS A 70 -35.90 -4.75 4.37
CA LYS A 70 -36.24 -4.98 5.79
C LYS A 70 -36.90 -6.33 6.03
N GLN A 71 -37.81 -6.78 5.15
CA GLN A 71 -38.41 -8.12 5.24
C GLN A 71 -37.37 -9.23 5.13
N SER A 72 -36.45 -9.13 4.16
CA SER A 72 -35.36 -10.10 4.01
C SER A 72 -34.40 -10.09 5.21
N ILE A 73 -34.07 -8.90 5.74
CA ILE A 73 -33.24 -8.75 6.93
C ILE A 73 -33.94 -9.26 8.19
N GLN A 74 -35.27 -9.14 8.30
CA GLN A 74 -36.04 -9.74 9.40
C GLN A 74 -35.88 -11.26 9.41
N THR A 75 -35.92 -11.91 8.25
CA THR A 75 -35.65 -13.35 8.14
C THR A 75 -34.24 -13.72 8.63
N LEU A 76 -33.22 -12.94 8.25
CA LEU A 76 -31.86 -13.15 8.76
C LEU A 76 -31.77 -12.96 10.27
N ALA A 77 -32.39 -11.91 10.81
CA ALA A 77 -32.35 -11.62 12.25
C ALA A 77 -33.07 -12.71 13.07
N GLU A 78 -34.21 -13.20 12.58
CA GLU A 78 -34.94 -14.31 13.22
C GLU A 78 -34.09 -15.60 13.24
N ASP A 79 -33.43 -15.92 12.14
CA ASP A 79 -32.53 -17.07 12.03
C ASP A 79 -31.33 -16.94 12.99
N LEU A 80 -30.60 -15.82 12.98
CA LEU A 80 -29.48 -15.55 13.90
C LEU A 80 -29.91 -15.63 15.37
N LYS A 81 -31.08 -15.09 15.71
CA LYS A 81 -31.65 -15.19 17.06
C LYS A 81 -31.98 -16.64 17.42
N SER A 82 -32.53 -17.42 16.49
CA SER A 82 -32.88 -18.83 16.71
C SER A 82 -31.65 -19.72 16.94
N ARG A 83 -30.53 -19.39 16.28
CA ARG A 83 -29.21 -20.01 16.49
C ARG A 83 -28.56 -19.62 17.82
N GLY A 84 -29.09 -18.61 18.52
CA GLY A 84 -28.55 -18.12 19.79
C GLY A 84 -27.21 -17.39 19.63
N GLU A 85 -27.01 -16.70 18.49
CA GLU A 85 -25.78 -15.96 18.22
C GLU A 85 -25.74 -14.64 19.03
N ASP A 86 -24.55 -14.28 19.51
CA ASP A 86 -24.22 -12.97 20.06
C ASP A 86 -23.79 -12.05 18.92
N VAL A 87 -24.80 -11.38 18.35
CA VAL A 87 -24.66 -10.62 17.10
C VAL A 87 -24.15 -9.21 17.37
N LYS A 88 -23.19 -8.76 16.57
CA LYS A 88 -22.76 -7.35 16.49
C LYS A 88 -22.87 -6.85 15.05
N LEU A 89 -23.55 -5.74 14.84
CA LEU A 89 -23.63 -5.09 13.53
C LEU A 89 -22.43 -4.16 13.32
N ASN A 90 -21.61 -4.49 12.33
CA ASN A 90 -20.63 -3.58 11.76
C ASN A 90 -21.31 -2.72 10.69
N ALA A 91 -21.60 -1.48 11.04
CA ALA A 91 -22.30 -0.48 10.22
C ALA A 91 -21.33 0.38 9.37
N SER A 92 -20.06 -0.02 9.22
CA SER A 92 -19.03 0.80 8.57
C SER A 92 -19.18 0.97 7.06
N CYS A 93 -19.84 0.01 6.41
CA CYS A 93 -19.94 -0.11 4.95
C CYS A 93 -21.39 -0.32 4.52
N GLY A 94 -21.62 -0.23 3.20
CA GLY A 94 -22.90 -0.49 2.56
C GLY A 94 -23.60 0.78 2.10
N LEU A 95 -24.36 0.67 1.00
CA LEU A 95 -25.20 1.77 0.54
C LEU A 95 -26.19 2.19 1.63
N ARG A 96 -26.33 3.50 1.86
CA ARG A 96 -27.10 4.07 2.99
C ARG A 96 -28.51 3.50 3.15
N HIS A 97 -29.23 3.26 2.05
CA HIS A 97 -30.59 2.70 2.11
C HIS A 97 -30.61 1.23 2.60
N ARG A 98 -29.58 0.43 2.28
CA ARG A 98 -29.37 -0.93 2.82
C ARG A 98 -28.94 -0.84 4.28
N LEU A 99 -27.92 -0.04 4.57
CA LEU A 99 -27.39 0.17 5.92
C LEU A 99 -28.50 0.57 6.92
N LEU A 100 -29.30 1.59 6.59
CA LEU A 100 -30.38 2.04 7.48
C LEU A 100 -31.52 1.02 7.64
N SER A 101 -31.75 0.19 6.62
CA SER A 101 -32.71 -0.92 6.70
C SER A 101 -32.21 -2.00 7.66
N VAL A 102 -30.92 -2.36 7.57
CA VAL A 102 -30.27 -3.31 8.48
C VAL A 102 -30.24 -2.77 9.90
N TYR A 103 -29.81 -1.51 10.06
CA TYR A 103 -29.74 -0.82 11.34
C TYR A 103 -31.09 -0.84 12.07
N GLU A 104 -32.18 -0.46 11.39
CA GLU A 104 -33.51 -0.41 12.01
C GLU A 104 -33.92 -1.80 12.54
N VAL A 105 -33.76 -2.85 11.74
CA VAL A 105 -34.10 -4.22 12.17
C VAL A 105 -33.22 -4.64 13.34
N PHE A 106 -31.89 -4.58 13.21
CA PHE A 106 -30.95 -5.05 14.24
C PHE A 106 -31.10 -4.30 15.57
N ARG A 107 -31.45 -3.00 15.51
CA ARG A 107 -31.69 -2.19 16.70
C ARG A 107 -32.90 -2.66 17.52
N THR A 108 -33.92 -3.27 16.89
CA THR A 108 -35.07 -3.87 17.60
C THR A 108 -34.72 -5.13 18.36
N TYR A 109 -33.65 -5.81 17.97
CA TYR A 109 -33.12 -7.00 18.66
C TYR A 109 -32.18 -6.64 19.81
N HIS A 110 -31.90 -5.34 20.01
CA HIS A 110 -30.97 -4.85 21.03
C HIS A 110 -29.55 -5.41 20.87
N TRP A 111 -29.14 -5.74 19.64
CA TRP A 111 -27.78 -6.15 19.34
C TRP A 111 -26.85 -4.94 19.24
N PRO A 112 -25.59 -5.03 19.72
CA PRO A 112 -24.61 -3.96 19.61
C PRO A 112 -24.35 -3.56 18.15
N ILE A 113 -24.12 -2.27 17.94
CA ILE A 113 -23.86 -1.68 16.62
C ILE A 113 -22.64 -0.77 16.75
N PHE A 114 -21.69 -0.90 15.82
CA PHE A 114 -20.51 -0.04 15.77
C PHE A 114 -20.18 0.38 14.34
N VAL A 115 -19.38 1.43 14.19
CA VAL A 115 -18.80 1.91 12.93
C VAL A 115 -17.31 2.09 13.14
N VAL A 116 -16.50 1.68 12.18
CA VAL A 116 -15.09 2.09 12.09
C VAL A 116 -15.05 3.39 11.29
N GLU A 117 -14.71 4.48 11.97
CA GLU A 117 -14.57 5.79 11.33
C GLU A 117 -13.31 5.79 10.45
N PRO A 118 -13.44 6.02 9.13
CA PRO A 118 -12.36 5.75 8.18
C PRO A 118 -11.10 6.61 8.35
N ASN A 119 -11.20 7.80 8.93
CA ASN A 119 -10.05 8.70 9.04
C ASN A 119 -9.21 8.40 10.29
N SER A 120 -9.84 8.14 11.43
CA SER A 120 -9.16 7.80 12.68
C SER A 120 -8.85 6.31 12.79
N ASP A 121 -9.63 5.46 12.12
CA ASP A 121 -9.67 4.00 12.28
C ASP A 121 -10.14 3.55 13.67
N LYS A 122 -10.90 4.41 14.36
CA LYS A 122 -11.56 4.08 15.61
C LYS A 122 -12.85 3.32 15.38
N LEU A 123 -13.00 2.20 16.08
CA LEU A 123 -14.27 1.52 16.27
C LEU A 123 -15.10 2.32 17.27
N CYS A 124 -16.18 2.91 16.78
CA CYS A 124 -17.11 3.74 17.54
C CYS A 124 -18.42 3.00 17.78
N TRP A 125 -18.85 2.90 19.04
CA TRP A 125 -20.11 2.25 19.38
C TRP A 125 -21.30 3.19 19.15
N LEU A 126 -22.20 2.79 18.24
CA LEU A 126 -23.48 3.47 18.04
C LEU A 126 -24.56 2.97 19.01
N TYR A 127 -24.44 1.73 19.46
CA TYR A 127 -25.35 1.13 20.41
C TYR A 127 -24.70 -0.07 21.13
N PRO A 128 -24.93 -0.25 22.46
CA PRO A 128 -25.52 0.73 23.37
C PRO A 128 -24.61 1.94 23.61
N ASP A 129 -25.21 3.07 23.95
CA ASP A 129 -24.47 4.26 24.38
C ASP A 129 -23.61 3.95 25.62
N GLY A 130 -22.44 4.58 25.71
CA GLY A 130 -21.54 4.46 26.87
C GLY A 130 -20.55 3.29 26.83
N ARG A 131 -20.48 2.53 25.73
CA ARG A 131 -19.31 1.69 25.46
C ARG A 131 -18.13 2.56 25.05
N GLU A 132 -16.94 2.19 25.50
CA GLU A 132 -15.72 2.88 25.11
C GLU A 132 -15.35 2.52 23.67
N ASP A 133 -15.09 3.57 22.88
CA ASP A 133 -14.52 3.44 21.55
C ASP A 133 -13.07 2.94 21.65
N SER A 134 -12.61 2.26 20.61
CA SER A 134 -11.26 1.70 20.59
C SER A 134 -10.63 1.86 19.22
N GLN A 135 -9.34 2.20 19.18
CA GLN A 135 -8.54 2.10 17.97
C GLN A 135 -8.51 0.65 17.48
N VAL A 136 -8.77 0.38 16.19
CA VAL A 136 -8.66 -0.98 15.62
C VAL A 136 -7.18 -1.37 15.51
N GLU A 137 -6.83 -2.63 15.79
CA GLU A 137 -5.45 -3.08 15.62
C GLU A 137 -5.01 -3.08 14.15
N ASP A 138 -3.75 -2.73 13.91
CA ASP A 138 -3.13 -2.67 12.61
C ASP A 138 -2.62 -4.06 12.17
N ARG A 139 -3.45 -4.81 11.44
CA ARG A 139 -3.21 -6.25 11.15
C ARG A 139 -3.36 -6.66 9.70
N ILE A 140 -4.09 -5.88 8.89
CA ILE A 140 -4.26 -6.19 7.48
C ILE A 140 -2.96 -5.96 6.71
N THR A 141 -2.63 -6.84 5.77
CA THR A 141 -1.39 -6.79 4.98
C THR A 141 -1.62 -6.15 3.61
N VAL A 142 -0.54 -5.81 2.90
CA VAL A 142 -0.58 -5.39 1.50
C VAL A 142 -1.23 -6.48 0.63
N ALA A 143 -0.91 -7.75 0.89
CA ALA A 143 -1.48 -8.89 0.15
C ALA A 143 -2.99 -9.02 0.32
N ASP A 144 -3.49 -8.83 1.54
CA ASP A 144 -4.92 -8.82 1.83
C ASP A 144 -5.63 -7.67 1.11
N TYR A 145 -5.04 -6.47 1.16
CA TYR A 145 -5.54 -5.29 0.47
C TYR A 145 -5.72 -5.55 -1.03
N LEU A 146 -4.66 -6.01 -1.69
CA LEU A 146 -4.71 -6.35 -3.12
C LEU A 146 -5.81 -7.38 -3.39
N THR A 147 -5.92 -8.41 -2.55
CA THR A 147 -6.94 -9.46 -2.69
C THR A 147 -8.36 -8.91 -2.60
N ILE A 148 -8.66 -8.06 -1.61
CA ILE A 148 -9.98 -7.42 -1.43
C ILE A 148 -10.36 -6.63 -2.70
N PHE A 149 -9.42 -5.85 -3.23
CA PHE A 149 -9.62 -5.02 -4.43
C PHE A 149 -9.49 -5.80 -5.75
N GLY A 150 -9.39 -7.13 -5.70
CA GLY A 150 -9.42 -8.00 -6.88
C GLY A 150 -8.12 -8.01 -7.69
N ALA A 151 -7.01 -7.75 -7.02
CA ALA A 151 -5.66 -7.91 -7.53
C ALA A 151 -4.93 -9.04 -6.79
N ARG A 152 -3.84 -9.52 -7.39
CA ARG A 152 -2.90 -10.45 -6.77
C ARG A 152 -1.52 -9.80 -6.74
N GLY A 153 -0.86 -9.85 -5.59
CA GLY A 153 0.54 -9.47 -5.46
C GLY A 153 1.47 -10.68 -5.63
N GLU A 154 2.62 -10.47 -6.26
CA GLU A 154 3.82 -11.30 -6.09
C GLU A 154 4.85 -10.46 -5.34
N PHE A 155 5.32 -11.00 -4.23
CA PHE A 155 6.21 -10.33 -3.29
C PHE A 155 7.58 -10.99 -3.41
N ASN A 156 8.61 -10.20 -3.70
CA ASN A 156 9.98 -10.68 -3.74
C ASN A 156 10.61 -10.50 -2.36
N GLU A 157 10.79 -11.60 -1.63
CA GLU A 157 11.64 -11.60 -0.43
C GLU A 157 13.11 -11.62 -0.87
N VAL A 158 13.68 -10.46 -1.13
CA VAL A 158 15.13 -10.34 -1.28
C VAL A 158 15.72 -10.14 0.11
N GLU A 159 16.07 -11.25 0.77
CA GLU A 159 16.88 -11.18 2.00
C GLU A 159 18.31 -10.79 1.64
N LEU A 160 18.58 -9.48 1.64
CA LEU A 160 19.94 -8.97 1.57
C LEU A 160 20.65 -9.27 2.90
N PRO A 161 21.93 -9.70 2.88
CA PRO A 161 22.73 -9.77 4.10
C PRO A 161 22.68 -8.42 4.84
N PRO A 162 22.49 -8.38 6.17
CA PRO A 162 22.32 -7.12 6.91
C PRO A 162 23.43 -6.09 6.67
N GLN A 163 24.66 -6.55 6.48
CA GLN A 163 25.81 -5.69 6.15
C GLN A 163 25.71 -5.04 4.77
N LEU A 164 25.16 -5.78 3.79
CA LEU A 164 24.95 -5.24 2.44
C LEU A 164 23.76 -4.29 2.42
N ASP A 165 22.67 -4.62 3.12
CA ASP A 165 21.50 -3.76 3.30
C ASP A 165 21.91 -2.39 3.88
N GLN A 166 22.69 -2.40 4.97
CA GLN A 166 23.23 -1.18 5.57
C GLN A 166 24.10 -0.38 4.60
N LYS A 167 25.02 -1.03 3.87
CA LYS A 167 25.88 -0.34 2.89
C LYS A 167 25.08 0.30 1.75
N LEU A 168 24.08 -0.41 1.22
CA LEU A 168 23.21 0.12 0.16
C LEU A 168 22.36 1.28 0.65
N HIS A 169 21.90 1.22 1.90
CA HIS A 169 21.20 2.33 2.55
C HIS A 169 22.10 3.56 2.68
N GLU A 170 23.28 3.42 3.29
CA GLU A 170 24.25 4.53 3.45
C GLU A 170 24.66 5.14 2.10
N LEU A 171 24.81 4.30 1.07
CA LEU A 171 25.08 4.71 -0.29
C LEU A 171 23.91 5.51 -0.89
N GLY A 172 22.68 5.01 -0.73
CA GLY A 172 21.47 5.69 -1.14
C GLY A 172 21.31 7.05 -0.46
N GLU A 173 21.54 7.14 0.86
CA GLU A 173 21.50 8.40 1.61
C GLU A 173 22.54 9.41 1.11
N ARG A 174 23.77 8.96 0.82
CA ARG A 174 24.82 9.79 0.24
C ARG A 174 24.38 10.37 -1.11
N TRP A 175 23.77 9.53 -1.96
CA TRP A 175 23.30 9.96 -3.27
C TRP A 175 22.08 10.88 -3.20
N ALA A 176 21.14 10.60 -2.30
CA ALA A 176 19.96 11.41 -2.05
C ALA A 176 20.31 12.80 -1.49
N SER A 177 21.24 12.87 -0.53
CA SER A 177 21.70 14.13 0.08
C SER A 177 22.45 15.05 -0.89
N HIS A 178 23.00 14.50 -1.98
CA HIS A 178 23.73 15.23 -3.02
C HIS A 178 23.04 15.15 -4.40
N ALA A 179 21.71 14.99 -4.42
CA ALA A 179 20.95 14.69 -5.64
C ALA A 179 21.18 15.67 -6.80
N LEU A 180 21.25 16.97 -6.50
CA LEU A 180 21.48 18.01 -7.51
C LEU A 180 22.89 17.94 -8.12
N GLU A 181 23.90 17.59 -7.31
CA GLU A 181 25.29 17.45 -7.78
C GLU A 181 25.47 16.17 -8.60
N LEU A 182 24.97 15.05 -8.09
CA LEU A 182 25.20 13.72 -8.69
C LEU A 182 24.32 13.44 -9.90
N GLY A 183 23.37 14.33 -10.21
CA GLY A 183 22.42 14.19 -11.31
C GLY A 183 23.05 13.73 -12.64
N PRO A 184 24.03 14.45 -13.22
CA PRO A 184 24.67 14.05 -14.47
C PRO A 184 25.42 12.70 -14.38
N GLY A 185 26.06 12.42 -13.24
CA GLY A 185 26.76 11.16 -12.98
C GLY A 185 25.80 9.98 -12.98
N LEU A 186 24.70 10.06 -12.22
CA LEU A 186 23.69 9.00 -12.11
C LEU A 186 22.97 8.73 -13.43
N ALA A 187 22.79 9.76 -14.28
CA ALA A 187 22.29 9.54 -15.65
C ALA A 187 23.26 8.70 -16.49
N THR A 188 24.56 8.94 -16.34
CA THR A 188 25.59 8.17 -17.06
C THR A 188 25.70 6.75 -16.50
N LEU A 189 25.65 6.59 -15.17
CA LEU A 189 25.63 5.28 -14.53
C LEU A 189 24.38 4.46 -14.94
N ASN A 190 23.20 5.08 -14.99
CA ASN A 190 21.98 4.46 -15.51
C ASN A 190 22.16 3.98 -16.96
N TYR A 191 22.78 4.80 -17.81
CA TYR A 191 23.09 4.41 -19.19
C TYR A 191 24.02 3.18 -19.24
N LEU A 192 25.11 3.18 -18.46
CA LEU A 192 26.06 2.07 -18.39
C LEU A 192 25.38 0.78 -17.91
N ALA A 193 24.60 0.85 -16.82
CA ALA A 193 23.86 -0.29 -16.29
C ALA A 193 22.76 -0.80 -17.25
N THR A 194 22.13 0.10 -18.02
CA THR A 194 21.19 -0.25 -19.09
C THR A 194 21.89 -0.96 -20.24
N THR A 195 23.12 -0.55 -20.60
CA THR A 195 23.93 -1.22 -21.63
C THR A 195 24.23 -2.66 -21.21
N CYS A 196 24.73 -2.87 -19.99
CA CYS A 196 24.92 -4.20 -19.40
C CYS A 196 23.65 -5.08 -19.50
N ARG A 197 22.49 -4.53 -19.12
CA ARG A 197 21.19 -5.23 -19.21
C ARG A 197 20.84 -5.63 -20.64
N LYS A 198 21.03 -4.74 -21.61
CA LYS A 198 20.74 -5.01 -23.03
C LYS A 198 21.67 -6.07 -23.62
N GLU A 199 22.92 -6.06 -23.18
CA GLU A 199 23.95 -7.01 -23.61
C GLU A 199 23.98 -8.30 -22.77
N GLN A 200 23.11 -8.42 -21.76
CA GLN A 200 23.01 -9.57 -20.86
C GLN A 200 24.36 -9.94 -20.21
N LYS A 201 25.10 -8.92 -19.78
CA LYS A 201 26.40 -9.04 -19.11
C LYS A 201 26.48 -8.09 -17.91
N LEU A 202 27.51 -8.25 -17.08
CA LEU A 202 27.71 -7.44 -15.87
C LEU A 202 28.85 -6.43 -15.98
N ASP A 203 29.63 -6.45 -17.06
CA ASP A 203 30.70 -5.51 -17.33
C ASP A 203 30.32 -4.49 -18.42
N VAL A 204 30.99 -3.34 -18.45
CA VAL A 204 30.90 -2.35 -19.52
C VAL A 204 32.17 -1.49 -19.56
N GLU A 205 32.71 -1.31 -20.77
CA GLU A 205 33.83 -0.42 -21.01
C GLU A 205 33.34 1.02 -21.15
N LEU A 206 33.93 1.93 -20.38
CA LEU A 206 33.67 3.36 -20.44
C LEU A 206 34.54 4.00 -21.52
N SER A 207 33.94 4.83 -22.38
CA SER A 207 34.69 5.67 -23.32
C SER A 207 35.65 6.63 -22.59
N GLU A 208 36.74 7.05 -23.25
CA GLU A 208 37.70 8.03 -22.69
C GLU A 208 37.00 9.29 -22.13
N LYS A 209 35.94 9.74 -22.81
CA LYS A 209 35.14 10.87 -22.36
C LYS A 209 34.40 10.57 -21.04
N GLN A 210 33.78 9.40 -20.92
CA GLN A 210 33.09 8.97 -19.69
C GLN A 210 34.04 8.81 -18.52
N GLN A 211 35.25 8.27 -18.76
CA GLN A 211 36.29 8.15 -17.75
C GLN A 211 36.71 9.51 -17.18
N GLY A 212 36.56 10.60 -17.94
CA GLY A 212 36.83 11.97 -17.49
C GLY A 212 35.69 12.64 -16.70
N TYR A 213 34.53 12.01 -16.52
CA TYR A 213 33.39 12.62 -15.83
C TYR A 213 33.57 12.58 -14.31
N ARG A 214 33.66 13.76 -13.67
CA ARG A 214 33.91 13.88 -12.22
C ARG A 214 32.84 13.19 -11.39
N GLU A 215 31.58 13.52 -11.63
CA GLU A 215 30.44 13.00 -10.86
C GLU A 215 30.28 11.49 -11.05
N LEU A 216 30.56 10.98 -12.26
CA LEU A 216 30.55 9.53 -12.51
C LEU A 216 31.64 8.83 -11.70
N ASN A 217 32.87 9.36 -11.69
CA ASN A 217 33.97 8.75 -10.94
C ASN A 217 33.70 8.69 -9.42
N MET A 218 33.00 9.68 -8.86
CA MET A 218 32.55 9.63 -7.47
C MET A 218 31.61 8.43 -7.23
N LEU A 219 30.62 8.26 -8.10
CA LEU A 219 29.68 7.14 -8.01
C LEU A 219 30.38 5.78 -8.20
N LEU A 220 31.32 5.68 -9.14
CA LEU A 220 32.10 4.45 -9.36
C LEU A 220 32.94 4.10 -8.12
N ALA A 221 33.57 5.09 -7.49
CA ALA A 221 34.31 4.89 -6.25
C ALA A 221 33.40 4.39 -5.12
N ASP A 222 32.20 4.95 -5.00
CA ASP A 222 31.21 4.50 -4.02
C ASP A 222 30.79 3.03 -4.25
N LEU A 223 30.52 2.63 -5.50
CA LEU A 223 30.17 1.25 -5.84
C LEU A 223 31.29 0.25 -5.47
N VAL A 224 32.55 0.65 -5.69
CA VAL A 224 33.73 -0.14 -5.35
C VAL A 224 33.92 -0.24 -3.84
N GLU A 225 33.76 0.86 -3.11
CA GLU A 225 33.80 0.90 -1.65
C GLU A 225 32.72 0.00 -1.02
N ALA A 226 31.51 0.03 -1.58
CA ALA A 226 30.40 -0.81 -1.17
C ALA A 226 30.58 -2.29 -1.56
N GLN A 227 31.60 -2.63 -2.36
CA GLN A 227 31.90 -3.97 -2.88
C GLN A 227 30.80 -4.55 -3.76
N ILE A 228 30.05 -3.69 -4.44
CA ILE A 228 28.99 -4.09 -5.39
C ILE A 228 29.40 -3.93 -6.85
N ALA A 229 30.57 -3.34 -7.10
CA ALA A 229 31.22 -3.35 -8.40
C ALA A 229 32.75 -3.31 -8.28
N THR A 230 33.45 -3.63 -9.36
CA THR A 230 34.86 -3.30 -9.56
C THR A 230 34.99 -2.30 -10.70
N TYR A 231 36.03 -1.46 -10.65
CA TYR A 231 36.33 -0.52 -11.73
C TYR A 231 37.84 -0.49 -11.99
N GLU A 232 38.27 -1.09 -13.12
CA GLU A 232 39.68 -1.24 -13.47
C GLU A 232 39.89 -1.02 -14.97
N ASN A 233 40.94 -0.28 -15.33
CA ASN A 233 41.33 -0.03 -16.73
C ASN A 233 40.18 0.48 -17.62
N GLY A 234 39.29 1.30 -17.06
CA GLY A 234 38.13 1.84 -17.79
C GLY A 234 36.93 0.89 -17.89
N ILE A 235 36.99 -0.29 -17.27
CA ILE A 235 35.92 -1.30 -17.28
C ILE A 235 35.23 -1.32 -15.92
N LEU A 236 33.92 -1.05 -15.91
CA LEU A 236 33.05 -1.23 -14.75
C LEU A 236 32.45 -2.62 -14.78
N THR A 237 32.56 -3.39 -13.70
CA THR A 237 31.98 -4.73 -13.56
C THR A 237 31.12 -4.81 -12.31
N PHE A 238 29.80 -5.00 -12.47
CA PHE A 238 28.88 -5.23 -11.35
C PHE A 238 29.06 -6.62 -10.75
N ALA A 239 28.93 -6.74 -9.43
CA ALA A 239 29.10 -8.02 -8.74
C ALA A 239 28.01 -9.05 -9.10
N ASN A 240 26.79 -8.58 -9.37
CA ASN A 240 25.63 -9.39 -9.73
C ASN A 240 24.54 -8.50 -10.38
N GLU A 241 23.41 -9.11 -10.76
CA GLU A 241 22.27 -8.40 -11.35
C GLU A 241 21.62 -7.39 -10.39
N ASP A 242 21.65 -7.62 -9.08
CA ASP A 242 21.07 -6.70 -8.10
C ASP A 242 21.90 -5.41 -8.00
N ALA A 243 23.22 -5.52 -7.99
CA ALA A 243 24.12 -4.37 -8.06
C ALA A 243 23.96 -3.57 -9.37
N ARG A 244 23.76 -4.28 -10.49
CA ARG A 244 23.46 -3.65 -11.79
C ARG A 244 22.11 -2.94 -11.76
N ARG A 245 21.07 -3.57 -11.21
CA ARG A 245 19.71 -3.04 -11.04
C ARG A 245 19.68 -1.79 -10.15
N PHE A 246 20.33 -1.86 -8.99
CA PHE A 246 20.56 -0.74 -8.09
C PHE A 246 21.17 0.46 -8.84
N SER A 247 22.26 0.22 -9.57
CA SER A 247 22.95 1.23 -10.39
C SER A 247 22.12 1.72 -11.59
N ASN A 248 21.10 0.95 -11.99
CA ASN A 248 20.17 1.28 -13.05
C ASN A 248 18.95 2.08 -12.55
N GLY A 249 18.91 2.49 -11.29
CA GLY A 249 17.90 3.39 -10.75
C GLY A 249 17.11 2.83 -9.57
N GLU A 250 17.19 1.52 -9.30
CA GLU A 250 16.50 0.86 -8.18
C GLU A 250 17.10 1.25 -6.81
N TRP A 251 18.17 2.04 -6.79
CA TRP A 251 18.74 2.57 -5.56
C TRP A 251 17.77 3.47 -4.78
N LEU A 252 16.90 4.22 -5.47
CA LEU A 252 16.00 5.18 -4.81
C LEU A 252 14.85 4.47 -4.08
N GLU A 253 14.21 3.50 -4.73
CA GLU A 253 13.19 2.63 -4.12
C GLU A 253 13.79 1.78 -2.99
N THR A 254 15.02 1.27 -3.15
CA THR A 254 15.75 0.56 -2.09
C THR A 254 15.97 1.47 -0.88
N LEU A 255 16.39 2.72 -1.10
CA LEU A 255 16.56 3.71 -0.04
C LEU A 255 15.23 4.02 0.66
N VAL A 256 14.17 4.29 -0.10
CA VAL A 256 12.84 4.59 0.45
C VAL A 256 12.34 3.43 1.29
N HIS A 257 12.37 2.20 0.78
CA HIS A 257 11.95 1.01 1.52
C HIS A 257 12.76 0.80 2.80
N SER A 258 14.09 0.93 2.73
CA SER A 258 14.97 0.84 3.91
C SER A 258 14.64 1.92 4.94
N THR A 259 14.28 3.11 4.48
CA THR A 259 13.86 4.22 5.34
C THR A 259 12.51 3.94 5.99
N VAL A 260 11.55 3.37 5.26
CA VAL A 260 10.25 2.91 5.81
C VAL A 260 10.48 1.89 6.93
N LYS A 261 11.34 0.89 6.70
CA LYS A 261 11.70 -0.12 7.70
C LYS A 261 12.27 0.51 8.97
N GLN A 262 13.14 1.52 8.86
CA GLN A 262 13.65 2.25 10.03
C GLN A 262 12.59 3.10 10.75
N ILE A 263 11.58 3.61 10.04
CA ILE A 263 10.49 4.38 10.66
C ILE A 263 9.57 3.44 11.42
N GLN A 264 9.32 2.24 10.88
CA GLN A 264 8.50 1.21 11.51
C GLN A 264 9.00 0.84 12.92
N ASP A 265 10.32 0.85 13.15
CA ASP A 265 10.91 0.58 14.47
C ASP A 265 10.33 1.48 15.59
N ASP A 266 10.00 2.74 15.26
CA ASP A 266 9.45 3.73 16.18
C ASP A 266 7.95 4.04 15.94
N MET A 267 7.37 3.53 14.85
CA MET A 267 6.00 3.82 14.40
C MET A 267 5.24 2.51 14.11
N PRO A 268 4.64 1.87 15.13
CA PRO A 268 4.00 0.57 14.99
C PRO A 268 2.73 0.58 14.13
N THR A 269 2.18 1.76 13.83
CA THR A 269 1.07 1.90 12.87
C THR A 269 1.49 1.48 11.46
N ILE A 270 2.78 1.45 11.13
CA ILE A 270 3.30 0.82 9.91
C ILE A 270 3.30 -0.68 10.14
N GLN A 271 2.25 -1.36 9.67
CA GLN A 271 2.01 -2.77 9.98
C GLN A 271 2.56 -3.75 8.95
N ASP A 272 2.77 -3.28 7.73
CA ASP A 272 3.30 -4.09 6.63
C ASP A 272 3.99 -3.18 5.61
N HIS A 273 5.05 -3.68 4.97
CA HIS A 273 5.73 -2.98 3.89
C HIS A 273 6.40 -3.97 2.93
N SER A 274 6.57 -3.56 1.68
CA SER A 274 7.18 -4.39 0.63
C SER A 274 7.83 -3.53 -0.45
N LEU A 275 8.85 -4.08 -1.08
CA LEU A 275 9.61 -3.49 -2.19
C LEU A 275 9.24 -4.21 -3.50
N ASN A 276 9.05 -3.46 -4.58
CA ASN A 276 8.86 -3.93 -5.96
C ASN A 276 7.75 -5.00 -6.09
N VAL A 277 6.58 -4.71 -5.53
CA VAL A 277 5.42 -5.62 -5.55
C VAL A 277 4.86 -5.70 -6.96
N GLN A 278 4.86 -6.89 -7.55
CA GLN A 278 4.25 -7.11 -8.86
C GLN A 278 2.75 -7.36 -8.69
N VAL A 279 1.91 -6.55 -9.31
CA VAL A 279 0.46 -6.56 -9.14
C VAL A 279 -0.22 -7.00 -10.42
N TYR A 280 -1.07 -8.02 -10.30
CA TYR A 280 -1.78 -8.66 -11.41
C TYR A 280 -3.28 -8.49 -11.25
N ARG A 281 -3.96 -8.05 -12.31
CA ARG A 281 -5.42 -7.96 -12.36
C ARG A 281 -5.96 -8.61 -13.61
N GLN A 282 -6.94 -9.49 -13.44
CA GLN A 282 -7.60 -10.19 -14.54
C GLN A 282 -8.82 -9.39 -15.02
N LEU A 283 -8.88 -9.13 -16.32
CA LEU A 283 -10.02 -8.53 -17.02
C LEU A 283 -10.44 -9.45 -18.18
N GLY A 284 -11.36 -10.36 -17.90
CA GLY A 284 -11.74 -11.42 -18.84
C GLY A 284 -10.55 -12.33 -19.12
N GLU A 285 -10.12 -12.41 -20.38
CA GLU A 285 -8.95 -13.21 -20.80
C GLU A 285 -7.62 -12.44 -20.76
N ARG A 286 -7.65 -11.14 -20.40
CA ARG A 286 -6.47 -10.28 -20.38
C ARG A 286 -5.98 -10.06 -18.95
N GLU A 287 -4.66 -10.01 -18.81
CA GLU A 287 -4.01 -9.65 -17.56
C GLU A 287 -3.38 -8.26 -17.68
N VAL A 288 -3.67 -7.39 -16.72
CA VAL A 288 -2.98 -6.11 -16.56
C VAL A 288 -1.97 -6.28 -15.44
N ARG A 289 -0.73 -5.89 -15.72
CA ARG A 289 0.40 -5.94 -14.78
C ARG A 289 0.84 -4.54 -14.42
N ASN A 290 1.08 -4.33 -13.14
CA ASN A 290 1.69 -3.12 -12.59
C ASN A 290 2.76 -3.52 -11.58
N GLU A 291 3.58 -2.55 -11.20
CA GLU A 291 4.59 -2.68 -10.16
C GLU A 291 4.36 -1.53 -9.18
N LEU A 292 4.47 -1.82 -7.89
CA LEU A 292 4.49 -0.82 -6.82
C LEU A 292 5.90 -0.80 -6.24
N ASP A 293 6.63 0.29 -6.46
CA ASP A 293 8.04 0.40 -6.05
C ASP A 293 8.16 0.20 -4.53
N VAL A 294 7.39 0.94 -3.73
CA VAL A 294 7.22 0.66 -2.31
C VAL A 294 5.74 0.68 -1.94
N ALA A 295 5.28 -0.39 -1.29
CA ALA A 295 3.93 -0.49 -0.75
C ALA A 295 4.00 -0.64 0.77
N SER A 296 3.08 0.00 1.49
CA SER A 296 2.95 -0.16 2.93
C SER A 296 1.48 -0.13 3.33
N VAL A 297 1.14 -0.73 4.47
CA VAL A 297 -0.14 -0.47 5.13
C VAL A 297 0.17 0.28 6.42
N VAL A 298 -0.52 1.41 6.62
CA VAL A 298 -0.34 2.25 7.81
C VAL A 298 -1.70 2.65 8.36
N ASN A 299 -1.95 2.36 9.64
CA ASN A 299 -3.25 2.55 10.29
C ASN A 299 -4.39 1.90 9.48
N ASN A 300 -4.18 0.65 9.06
CA ASN A 300 -5.07 -0.11 8.18
C ASN A 300 -5.38 0.56 6.83
N LYS A 301 -4.48 1.42 6.30
CA LYS A 301 -4.64 2.11 5.00
C LYS A 301 -3.48 1.85 4.07
N LEU A 302 -3.76 1.49 2.82
CA LEU A 302 -2.73 1.28 1.81
C LEU A 302 -2.01 2.60 1.46
N HIS A 303 -0.68 2.57 1.51
CA HIS A 303 0.21 3.66 1.09
C HIS A 303 1.10 3.15 -0.05
N ILE A 304 1.05 3.83 -1.19
CA ILE A 304 1.84 3.50 -2.38
C ILE A 304 2.88 4.60 -2.61
N ILE A 305 4.13 4.25 -2.80
CA ILE A 305 5.20 5.19 -3.11
C ILE A 305 5.83 4.81 -4.45
N GLU A 306 5.77 5.71 -5.42
CA GLU A 306 6.48 5.60 -6.70
C GLU A 306 7.80 6.38 -6.61
N CYS A 307 8.88 5.81 -7.13
CA CYS A 307 10.21 6.37 -7.13
C CYS A 307 10.66 6.69 -8.57
N LYS A 308 11.11 7.94 -8.82
CA LYS A 308 11.59 8.36 -10.14
C LYS A 308 13.01 8.89 -10.08
N THR A 309 13.93 8.19 -10.74
CA THR A 309 15.32 8.65 -10.94
C THR A 309 15.52 9.47 -12.23
N LYS A 310 14.56 9.41 -13.15
CA LYS A 310 14.52 10.17 -14.41
C LYS A 310 13.55 11.34 -14.33
N GLY A 311 13.81 12.39 -15.11
CA GLY A 311 12.96 13.57 -15.15
C GLY A 311 11.72 13.35 -16.01
N MET A 312 10.58 13.88 -15.57
CA MET A 312 9.26 13.70 -16.18
C MET A 312 8.97 14.68 -17.33
N ARG A 313 9.92 14.86 -18.26
CA ARG A 313 9.83 15.93 -19.27
C ARG A 313 8.65 15.77 -20.22
N ASP A 314 8.31 14.54 -20.61
CA ASP A 314 7.28 14.26 -21.61
C ASP A 314 6.12 13.38 -21.07
N ASP A 315 6.23 12.84 -19.85
CA ASP A 315 5.35 11.81 -19.27
C ASP A 315 4.93 12.06 -17.81
N GLY A 316 5.11 13.29 -17.31
CA GLY A 316 4.78 13.64 -15.92
C GLY A 316 3.30 13.53 -15.57
N ASP A 317 2.43 14.03 -16.45
CA ASP A 317 0.98 13.91 -16.27
C ASP A 317 0.56 12.43 -16.21
N ASP A 318 1.03 11.62 -17.16
CA ASP A 318 0.71 10.19 -17.22
C ASP A 318 1.20 9.44 -15.96
N THR A 319 2.37 9.81 -15.43
CA THR A 319 2.90 9.24 -14.19
C THR A 319 1.98 9.53 -13.00
N LEU A 320 1.54 10.78 -12.84
CA LEU A 320 0.69 11.19 -11.72
C LEU A 320 -0.72 10.58 -11.83
N TYR A 321 -1.34 10.60 -13.02
CA TYR A 321 -2.65 9.97 -13.23
C TYR A 321 -2.59 8.44 -13.06
N LYS A 322 -1.50 7.79 -13.50
CA LYS A 322 -1.31 6.36 -13.27
C LYS A 322 -1.23 6.07 -11.77
N LEU A 323 -0.45 6.85 -11.01
CA LEU A 323 -0.28 6.66 -9.58
C LEU A 323 -1.60 6.87 -8.81
N GLU A 324 -2.35 7.91 -9.14
CA GLU A 324 -3.70 8.15 -8.60
C GLU A 324 -4.64 6.98 -8.91
N SER A 325 -4.66 6.53 -10.17
CA SER A 325 -5.50 5.42 -10.59
C SER A 325 -5.15 4.14 -9.83
N LEU A 326 -3.86 3.86 -9.61
CA LEU A 326 -3.42 2.70 -8.82
C LEU A 326 -3.85 2.81 -7.35
N ARG A 327 -3.71 3.99 -6.73
CA ARG A 327 -4.19 4.25 -5.36
C ARG A 327 -5.65 3.86 -5.21
N ASP A 328 -6.51 4.42 -6.07
CA ASP A 328 -7.96 4.22 -5.98
C ASP A 328 -8.36 2.79 -6.30
N LEU A 329 -7.73 2.17 -7.30
CA LEU A 329 -8.06 0.81 -7.76
C LEU A 329 -7.58 -0.28 -6.81
N LEU A 330 -6.50 -0.06 -6.05
CA LEU A 330 -5.86 -1.10 -5.24
C LEU A 330 -6.13 -0.95 -3.73
N GLY A 331 -6.50 0.24 -3.26
CA GLY A 331 -6.73 0.47 -1.84
C GLY A 331 -7.96 1.32 -1.50
N GLY A 332 -8.78 1.66 -2.48
CA GLY A 332 -10.07 2.32 -2.26
C GLY A 332 -9.93 3.77 -1.78
N LEU A 333 -10.93 4.23 -1.05
CA LEU A 333 -11.11 5.64 -0.68
C LEU A 333 -10.12 6.13 0.39
N GLN A 334 -9.55 5.22 1.18
CA GLN A 334 -8.63 5.54 2.27
C GLN A 334 -7.16 5.41 1.87
N ALA A 335 -6.87 4.87 0.68
CA ALA A 335 -5.51 4.72 0.21
C ALA A 335 -4.85 6.07 -0.05
N ARG A 336 -3.52 6.10 0.11
CA ARG A 336 -2.68 7.29 -0.09
C ARG A 336 -1.55 6.94 -1.04
N ALA A 337 -1.09 7.94 -1.79
CA ALA A 337 0.05 7.75 -2.67
C ALA A 337 1.01 8.93 -2.65
N MET A 338 2.29 8.62 -2.88
CA MET A 338 3.40 9.57 -2.90
C MET A 338 4.29 9.32 -4.11
N LEU A 339 4.81 10.39 -4.71
CA LEU A 339 5.90 10.33 -5.67
C LEU A 339 7.18 10.89 -5.04
N VAL A 340 8.21 10.06 -4.98
CA VAL A 340 9.58 10.45 -4.61
C VAL A 340 10.39 10.65 -5.88
N SER A 341 10.86 11.87 -6.13
CA SER A 341 11.58 12.21 -7.36
C SER A 341 12.99 12.71 -7.08
N PHE A 342 13.95 12.07 -7.74
CA PHE A 342 15.35 12.47 -7.76
C PHE A 342 15.60 13.70 -8.63
N ARG A 343 14.71 13.99 -9.58
CA ARG A 343 14.86 15.13 -10.50
C ARG A 343 13.92 16.26 -10.09
N PRO A 344 14.29 17.52 -10.38
CA PRO A 344 13.39 18.64 -10.15
C PRO A 344 12.04 18.43 -10.83
N LEU A 345 10.98 18.64 -10.07
CA LEU A 345 9.59 18.59 -10.53
C LEU A 345 9.22 19.92 -11.17
N ARG A 346 8.47 19.91 -12.28
CA ARG A 346 7.98 21.15 -12.88
C ARG A 346 6.82 21.69 -12.05
N HIS A 347 6.62 23.01 -12.05
CA HIS A 347 5.51 23.62 -11.32
C HIS A 347 4.14 23.00 -11.67
N ASN A 348 3.91 22.70 -12.95
CA ASN A 348 2.67 22.03 -13.39
C ASN A 348 2.49 20.64 -12.75
N ASP A 349 3.56 19.86 -12.62
CA ASP A 349 3.50 18.53 -12.01
C ASP A 349 3.22 18.64 -10.50
N ILE A 350 3.78 19.68 -9.83
CA ILE A 350 3.53 19.97 -8.42
C ILE A 350 2.05 20.35 -8.20
N THR A 351 1.53 21.32 -8.98
CA THR A 351 0.12 21.72 -8.90
C THR A 351 -0.81 20.54 -9.21
N ARG A 352 -0.44 19.68 -10.16
CA ARG A 352 -1.21 18.48 -10.49
C ARG A 352 -1.22 17.48 -9.34
N ALA A 353 -0.08 17.20 -8.73
CA ALA A 353 -0.01 16.29 -7.59
C ALA A 353 -0.88 16.79 -6.43
N GLU A 354 -0.87 18.10 -6.16
CA GLU A 354 -1.75 18.72 -5.16
C GLU A 354 -3.24 18.53 -5.50
N ASP A 355 -3.64 18.79 -6.75
CA ASP A 355 -5.02 18.59 -7.26
C ASP A 355 -5.49 17.13 -7.11
N LEU A 356 -4.60 16.16 -7.34
CA LEU A 356 -4.88 14.73 -7.22
C LEU A 356 -4.74 14.20 -5.77
N GLY A 357 -4.29 15.02 -4.82
CA GLY A 357 -4.02 14.60 -3.45
C GLY A 357 -2.84 13.60 -3.33
N LEU A 358 -1.84 13.72 -4.20
CA LEU A 358 -0.60 12.94 -4.19
C LEU A 358 0.48 13.70 -3.41
N ALA A 359 1.14 13.03 -2.47
CA ALA A 359 2.29 13.61 -1.78
C ALA A 359 3.52 13.62 -2.68
N LEU A 360 4.43 14.57 -2.47
CA LEU A 360 5.67 14.70 -3.23
C LEU A 360 6.86 14.82 -2.30
N ILE A 361 7.97 14.20 -2.69
CA ILE A 361 9.31 14.48 -2.15
C ILE A 361 10.23 14.76 -3.33
N GLY A 362 10.68 16.01 -3.46
CA GLY A 362 11.60 16.44 -4.51
C GLY A 362 13.08 16.32 -4.13
N PRO A 363 14.01 16.64 -5.04
CA PRO A 363 15.45 16.54 -4.80
C PRO A 363 15.94 17.41 -3.64
N ASP A 364 15.30 18.54 -3.38
CA ASP A 364 15.67 19.45 -2.28
C ASP A 364 15.32 18.88 -0.89
N GLU A 365 14.34 17.98 -0.85
CA GLU A 365 13.78 17.33 0.35
C GLU A 365 14.38 15.93 0.58
N LEU A 366 15.03 15.34 -0.43
CA LEU A 366 15.62 13.99 -0.35
C LEU A 366 16.66 13.83 0.76
N LYS A 367 17.38 14.90 1.12
CA LYS A 367 18.32 14.89 2.26
C LYS A 367 17.60 14.70 3.61
N ASP A 368 16.30 15.02 3.67
CA ASP A 368 15.44 14.92 4.85
C ASP A 368 14.36 13.81 4.65
N LEU A 369 14.62 12.83 3.77
CA LEU A 369 13.67 11.79 3.35
C LEU A 369 12.95 11.12 4.53
N LYS A 370 13.70 10.68 5.54
CA LYS A 370 13.15 10.01 6.73
C LYS A 370 12.11 10.88 7.44
N LYS A 371 12.38 12.18 7.58
CA LYS A 371 11.46 13.12 8.23
C LYS A 371 10.18 13.27 7.42
N HIS A 372 10.30 13.52 6.11
CA HIS A 372 9.12 13.70 5.25
C HIS A 372 8.24 12.45 5.16
N LEU A 373 8.85 11.25 5.10
CA LEU A 373 8.11 9.99 5.17
C LEU A 373 7.42 9.81 6.53
N THR A 374 8.12 10.08 7.63
CA THR A 374 7.55 10.01 9.00
C THR A 374 6.34 10.93 9.13
N ASP A 375 6.46 12.19 8.69
CA ASP A 375 5.37 13.16 8.74
C ASP A 375 4.16 12.72 7.90
N TRP A 376 4.40 12.11 6.73
CA TRP A 376 3.33 11.59 5.87
C TRP A 376 2.62 10.38 6.48
N PHE A 377 3.35 9.43 7.07
CA PHE A 377 2.76 8.28 7.75
C PHE A 377 2.02 8.67 9.04
N ALA A 378 2.52 9.64 9.80
CA ALA A 378 1.83 10.15 10.98
C ALA A 378 0.45 10.74 10.65
N GLN A 379 0.29 11.34 9.47
CA GLN A 379 -1.01 11.83 9.00
C GLN A 379 -2.02 10.71 8.72
N ALA A 380 -1.61 9.43 8.68
CA ALA A 380 -2.54 8.30 8.57
C ALA A 380 -3.36 8.10 9.85
N GLY A 381 -2.96 8.66 10.99
CA GLY A 381 -3.60 8.46 12.29
C GLY A 381 -3.19 7.14 12.95
N GLY A 382 -4.02 6.63 13.86
CA GLY A 382 -3.83 5.33 14.51
C GLY A 382 -3.01 5.38 15.80
N SER A 383 -2.11 6.35 15.92
CA SER A 383 -1.53 6.73 17.21
C SER A 383 -2.56 7.56 17.98
N ASP A 384 -3.16 6.98 19.03
CA ASP A 384 -3.81 7.77 20.07
C ASP A 384 -2.82 8.83 20.52
N GLY A 385 -3.15 10.10 20.30
CA GLY A 385 -2.27 11.21 20.67
C GLY A 385 -1.76 10.99 22.09
N ILE A 386 -0.44 10.94 22.24
CA ILE A 386 0.22 10.96 23.56
C ILE A 386 -0.29 12.16 24.36
#